data_AF-A0A6A7BI81-F1
#
_entry.id   AF-A0A6A7BI81-F1
#
_cell.length_a   1.000
_cell.length_b   1.000
_cell.length_c   1.000
_cell.angle_alpha   90.00
_cell.angle_beta   90.00
_cell.angle_gamma   90.00
#
_symmetry.space_group_name_H-M   'P 1'
#
loop_
_entity.id
_entity.type
_entity.pdbx_description
1 polymer ?
#
loop_
_entity_poly.entity_id
_entity_poly.type
_entity_poly.pdbx_seq_one_letter_code
_entity_poly.pdbx_strand_id
1 'polypeptide(L)'
;MSSYLREAVLASPSILFSARPHHHLSLSDWNPVATTAMSRAWLPTFMSGRSSTAPQQAVEDDDWSDISSIGDSPTGSNSSNRPSDGSIDADTKARLLSNMPSIFSTALPPCGLHPQCAFENVNNRLRKLWLQQSHDPALRVTTIDICKIVSDELDAEDKDFPHGTLRLTKSRRPWRLEGVFKYELLWSRWFIREAEIQERLPQMNEAEVDRQDFMDRLYPIPKELRIIVKDKINKKGILSQWKAWGRVKRGLPPVTEQPDVPVTKEDMSLGGVVREALTNVNNPPPSSENEISPEPAFVTDARET
;
A
#
# COMPACT_ATOMS: atom_id res chain seq x y z
N MET A 1 -26.74 18.60 53.62
CA MET A 1 -26.36 17.36 52.92
C MET A 1 -25.06 17.61 52.21
N SER A 2 -24.06 16.82 52.58
CA SER A 2 -22.62 17.10 52.46
C SER A 2 -22.07 16.92 51.05
N SER A 3 -21.22 17.88 50.68
CA SER A 3 -20.23 17.94 49.62
C SER A 3 -19.39 16.66 49.41
N TYR A 4 -19.17 16.26 48.15
CA TYR A 4 -17.92 15.65 47.65
C TYR A 4 -17.85 15.72 46.11
N LEU A 5 -17.15 16.72 45.58
CA LEU A 5 -16.58 16.70 44.24
C LEU A 5 -15.06 16.57 44.40
N ARG A 6 -14.49 15.46 43.92
CA ARG A 6 -13.04 15.24 43.87
C ARG A 6 -12.55 15.62 42.47
N GLU A 7 -11.71 16.63 42.42
CA GLU A 7 -10.84 16.94 41.28
C GLU A 7 -9.72 15.89 41.20
N ALA A 8 -9.48 15.36 40.00
CA ALA A 8 -8.35 14.51 39.70
C ALA A 8 -7.41 15.27 38.75
N VAL A 9 -6.32 15.80 39.30
CA VAL A 9 -5.20 16.38 38.56
C VAL A 9 -4.30 15.23 38.10
N LEU A 10 -4.22 14.99 36.79
CA LEU A 10 -3.25 14.06 36.20
C LEU A 10 -1.99 14.83 35.79
N ALA A 11 -0.92 14.61 36.56
CA ALA A 11 0.42 15.06 36.26
C ALA A 11 1.03 14.27 35.09
N SER A 12 1.62 14.98 34.12
CA SER A 12 2.43 14.38 33.06
C SER A 12 3.86 14.13 33.54
N PRO A 13 4.46 12.95 33.30
CA PRO A 13 5.87 12.72 33.58
C PRO A 13 6.76 13.11 32.38
N SER A 14 7.72 14.00 32.63
CA SER A 14 8.80 14.34 31.71
C SER A 14 9.75 13.14 31.53
N ILE A 15 9.89 12.67 30.29
CA ILE A 15 10.84 11.61 29.92
C ILE A 15 12.18 12.27 29.54
N LEU A 16 13.20 12.07 30.38
CA LEU A 16 14.60 12.40 30.08
C LEU A 16 15.20 11.32 29.17
N PHE A 17 15.56 11.70 27.94
CA PHE A 17 16.30 10.85 27.01
C PHE A 17 17.79 10.84 27.37
N SER A 18 18.29 9.68 27.81
CA SER A 18 19.72 9.40 27.98
C SER A 18 20.32 8.95 26.65
N ALA A 19 21.24 9.75 26.11
CA ALA A 19 22.02 9.38 24.93
C ALA A 19 23.02 8.24 25.28
N ARG A 20 23.05 7.17 24.48
CA ARG A 20 24.11 6.15 24.48
C ARG A 20 24.96 6.29 23.21
N PRO A 21 26.29 6.13 23.29
CA PRO A 21 27.16 6.23 22.13
C PRO A 21 27.09 4.99 21.24
N HIS A 22 27.13 5.22 19.93
CA HIS A 22 27.13 4.20 18.89
C HIS A 22 28.51 3.54 18.74
N HIS A 23 28.56 2.21 18.79
CA HIS A 23 29.72 1.43 18.34
C HIS A 23 29.70 1.30 16.81
N HIS A 24 30.83 1.68 16.21
CA HIS A 24 31.12 1.64 14.78
C HIS A 24 31.52 0.20 14.39
N LEU A 25 30.66 -0.50 13.62
CA LEU A 25 31.01 -1.78 13.01
C LEU A 25 31.31 -1.56 11.51
N SER A 26 32.53 -1.95 11.13
CA SER A 26 33.09 -1.86 9.79
C SER A 26 32.34 -2.74 8.80
N LEU A 27 32.00 -2.18 7.64
CA LEU A 27 31.29 -2.84 6.55
C LEU A 27 32.21 -2.88 5.33
N SER A 28 32.98 -3.97 5.20
CA SER A 28 33.77 -4.26 4.00
C SER A 28 33.61 -5.74 3.70
N ASP A 29 32.88 -6.03 2.62
CA ASP A 29 32.95 -7.23 1.76
C ASP A 29 31.57 -7.58 1.22
N TRP A 30 31.05 -6.83 0.24
CA TRP A 30 29.95 -7.32 -0.58
C TRP A 30 30.19 -6.96 -2.05
N ASN A 31 30.30 -7.99 -2.88
CA ASN A 31 30.66 -7.94 -4.29
C ASN A 31 29.41 -8.31 -5.12
N PRO A 32 28.84 -7.45 -5.99
CA PRO A 32 27.63 -7.77 -6.72
C PRO A 32 27.94 -8.22 -8.15
N VAL A 33 27.83 -9.52 -8.42
CA VAL A 33 27.62 -10.04 -9.77
C VAL A 33 26.43 -10.99 -9.72
N ALA A 34 25.25 -10.48 -10.15
CA ALA A 34 24.15 -11.26 -10.74
C ALA A 34 22.88 -10.39 -10.87
N THR A 35 22.89 -9.41 -11.76
CA THR A 35 21.66 -8.77 -12.27
C THR A 35 21.37 -9.40 -13.62
N THR A 36 20.36 -10.28 -13.67
CA THR A 36 19.50 -10.67 -14.81
C THR A 36 19.03 -12.13 -14.66
N ALA A 37 18.10 -12.38 -13.73
CA ALA A 37 17.19 -13.54 -13.70
C ALA A 37 16.31 -13.54 -12.43
N MET A 38 15.38 -12.60 -12.26
CA MET A 38 14.43 -12.63 -11.13
C MET A 38 12.97 -12.39 -11.52
N SER A 39 12.54 -12.96 -12.65
CA SER A 39 11.11 -12.91 -13.05
C SER A 39 10.41 -14.29 -13.11
N ARG A 40 11.01 -15.38 -12.59
CA ARG A 40 10.38 -16.72 -12.70
C ARG A 40 10.41 -17.64 -11.48
N ALA A 41 10.84 -17.20 -10.29
CA ALA A 41 10.94 -18.09 -9.13
C ALA A 41 10.13 -17.59 -7.92
N TRP A 42 8.80 -17.65 -8.00
CA TRP A 42 7.93 -17.51 -6.82
C TRP A 42 6.81 -18.57 -6.80
N LEU A 43 7.05 -19.76 -7.38
CA LEU A 43 6.25 -20.93 -7.03
C LEU A 43 6.84 -21.54 -5.76
N PRO A 44 6.10 -21.62 -4.64
CA PRO A 44 6.59 -22.27 -3.44
C PRO A 44 6.76 -23.77 -3.68
N THR A 45 7.96 -24.29 -3.37
CA THR A 45 8.36 -25.72 -3.35
C THR A 45 7.62 -26.54 -2.27
N PHE A 46 6.44 -26.11 -1.80
CA PHE A 46 5.73 -26.73 -0.68
C PHE A 46 4.98 -28.03 -1.05
N MET A 47 5.01 -28.47 -2.31
CA MET A 47 4.39 -29.76 -2.72
C MET A 47 5.39 -30.93 -2.79
N SER A 48 6.69 -30.73 -2.53
CA SER A 48 7.66 -31.83 -2.49
C SER A 48 7.88 -32.30 -1.05
N GLY A 49 7.19 -33.38 -0.67
CA GLY A 49 7.66 -34.27 0.38
C GLY A 49 6.79 -34.34 1.63
N ARG A 50 5.69 -35.11 1.55
CA ARG A 50 5.26 -36.02 2.62
C ARG A 50 4.59 -37.24 1.98
N SER A 51 5.38 -38.26 1.70
CA SER A 51 4.88 -39.62 1.52
C SER A 51 4.32 -40.08 2.86
N SER A 52 3.03 -39.89 3.07
CA SER A 52 2.32 -40.43 4.23
C SER A 52 1.88 -41.85 3.89
N THR A 53 2.67 -42.84 4.31
CA THR A 53 2.29 -44.24 4.31
C THR A 53 1.25 -44.46 5.41
N ALA A 54 -0.01 -44.62 5.01
CA ALA A 54 -1.11 -45.07 5.86
C ALA A 54 -1.92 -46.15 5.13
N PRO A 55 -2.52 -47.10 5.86
CA PRO A 55 -2.85 -48.43 5.35
C PRO A 55 -4.09 -48.45 4.45
N GLN A 56 -4.02 -49.33 3.46
CA GLN A 56 -5.09 -49.69 2.53
C GLN A 56 -6.33 -50.17 3.27
N GLN A 57 -7.44 -49.45 3.08
CA GLN A 57 -8.77 -50.06 3.05
C GLN A 57 -9.37 -49.74 1.69
N ALA A 58 -9.47 -50.80 0.87
CA ALA A 58 -10.18 -50.81 -0.38
C ALA A 58 -11.69 -50.70 -0.07
N VAL A 59 -12.30 -49.61 -0.51
CA VAL A 59 -13.76 -49.51 -0.68
C VAL A 59 -13.96 -48.83 -2.02
N GLU A 60 -14.21 -49.69 -3.00
CA GLU A 60 -15.14 -49.60 -4.13
C GLU A 60 -15.21 -48.30 -4.94
N ASP A 61 -14.97 -48.47 -6.23
CA ASP A 61 -14.97 -47.50 -7.32
C ASP A 61 -16.30 -46.74 -7.43
N ASP A 62 -16.25 -45.42 -7.19
CA ASP A 62 -17.33 -44.50 -7.58
C ASP A 62 -17.10 -44.10 -9.04
N ASP A 63 -17.79 -44.83 -9.91
CA ASP A 63 -17.80 -44.75 -11.36
C ASP A 63 -18.50 -43.45 -11.81
N TRP A 64 -17.74 -42.37 -11.98
CA TRP A 64 -18.24 -41.07 -12.51
C TRP A 64 -18.38 -41.07 -14.04
N SER A 65 -18.93 -42.15 -14.59
CA SER A 65 -19.06 -42.36 -16.03
C SER A 65 -20.50 -42.10 -16.50
N ASP A 66 -20.61 -41.19 -17.48
CA ASP A 66 -21.67 -41.09 -18.50
C ASP A 66 -23.09 -40.66 -18.09
N ILE A 67 -23.33 -39.34 -18.11
CA ILE A 67 -24.65 -38.77 -18.38
C ILE A 67 -24.67 -38.20 -19.81
N SER A 68 -24.74 -39.10 -20.79
CA SER A 68 -25.10 -38.74 -22.16
C SER A 68 -26.14 -39.70 -22.71
N SER A 69 -27.39 -39.24 -22.78
CA SER A 69 -28.34 -39.50 -23.88
C SER A 69 -29.71 -38.91 -23.50
N ILE A 70 -30.12 -37.87 -24.22
CA ILE A 70 -31.08 -37.93 -25.35
C ILE A 70 -32.53 -37.91 -24.83
N GLY A 71 -33.12 -36.73 -25.00
CA GLY A 71 -34.55 -36.49 -24.94
C GLY A 71 -34.86 -35.41 -25.97
N ASP A 72 -35.25 -35.83 -27.16
CA ASP A 72 -35.81 -34.98 -28.22
C ASP A 72 -37.10 -34.30 -27.77
N SER A 73 -37.32 -33.07 -28.26
CA SER A 73 -38.57 -32.28 -28.40
C SER A 73 -38.54 -30.92 -27.69
N PRO A 74 -39.37 -29.94 -28.11
CA PRO A 74 -39.38 -29.28 -29.41
C PRO A 74 -39.21 -27.75 -29.24
N THR A 75 -38.63 -27.10 -30.26
CA THR A 75 -38.87 -25.69 -30.66
C THR A 75 -39.39 -24.72 -29.59
N GLY A 76 -38.59 -24.47 -28.55
CA GLY A 76 -38.72 -23.30 -27.69
C GLY A 76 -37.83 -22.19 -28.21
N SER A 77 -38.39 -21.23 -28.96
CA SER A 77 -37.72 -19.98 -29.32
C SER A 77 -37.49 -19.15 -28.04
N ASN A 78 -36.48 -19.54 -27.26
CA ASN A 78 -35.95 -18.72 -26.20
C ASN A 78 -35.11 -17.65 -26.87
N SER A 79 -35.70 -16.46 -27.04
CA SER A 79 -34.98 -15.21 -27.24
C SER A 79 -33.97 -15.08 -26.11
N SER A 80 -32.77 -15.61 -26.35
CA SER A 80 -31.63 -15.46 -25.48
C SER A 80 -31.25 -13.99 -25.52
N ASN A 81 -31.86 -13.20 -24.63
CA ASN A 81 -31.36 -11.90 -24.20
C ASN A 81 -30.06 -12.08 -23.40
N ARG A 82 -29.19 -12.99 -23.82
CA ARG A 82 -27.81 -13.02 -23.35
C ARG A 82 -27.22 -11.74 -23.96
N PRO A 83 -26.91 -10.71 -23.14
CA PRO A 83 -26.29 -9.51 -23.66
C PRO A 83 -25.12 -9.98 -24.50
N SER A 84 -25.15 -9.62 -25.78
CA SER A 84 -24.12 -9.99 -26.74
C SER A 84 -22.81 -9.68 -26.07
N ASP A 85 -22.04 -10.71 -25.74
CA ASP A 85 -20.72 -10.60 -25.16
C ASP A 85 -19.89 -9.98 -26.29
N GLY A 86 -19.95 -8.66 -26.37
CA GLY A 86 -19.41 -7.88 -27.46
C GLY A 86 -17.93 -8.19 -27.47
N SER A 87 -17.53 -9.08 -28.37
CA SER A 87 -16.16 -9.53 -28.49
C SER A 87 -15.34 -8.31 -28.90
N ILE A 88 -14.80 -7.62 -27.90
CA ILE A 88 -13.92 -6.48 -28.10
C ILE A 88 -12.73 -7.02 -28.86
N ASP A 89 -12.49 -6.44 -30.04
CA ASP A 89 -11.34 -6.77 -30.87
C ASP A 89 -10.03 -6.63 -30.07
N ALA A 90 -9.08 -7.53 -30.33
CA ALA A 90 -7.84 -7.64 -29.58
C ALA A 90 -7.03 -6.33 -29.59
N ASP A 91 -7.08 -5.58 -30.70
CA ASP A 91 -6.38 -4.30 -30.83
C ASP A 91 -7.02 -3.22 -29.96
N THR A 92 -8.34 -3.21 -29.86
CA THR A 92 -9.07 -2.29 -28.96
C THR A 92 -8.71 -2.58 -27.52
N LYS A 93 -8.66 -3.87 -27.13
CA LYS A 93 -8.23 -4.29 -25.79
C LYS A 93 -6.80 -3.87 -25.50
N ALA A 94 -5.88 -4.00 -26.45
CA ALA A 94 -4.49 -3.58 -26.29
C ALA A 94 -4.36 -2.06 -26.07
N ARG A 95 -5.10 -1.24 -26.82
CA ARG A 95 -5.12 0.22 -26.66
C ARG A 95 -5.69 0.63 -25.30
N LEU A 96 -6.78 -0.01 -24.86
CA LEU A 96 -7.37 0.25 -23.55
C LEU A 96 -6.42 -0.07 -22.40
N LEU A 97 -5.63 -1.15 -22.54
CA LEU A 97 -4.60 -1.50 -21.57
C LEU A 97 -3.43 -0.52 -21.58
N SER A 98 -3.07 0.04 -22.74
CA SER A 98 -1.99 1.04 -22.86
C SER A 98 -2.33 2.37 -22.16
N ASN A 99 -3.61 2.74 -22.10
CA ASN A 99 -4.07 3.97 -21.43
C ASN A 99 -4.41 3.76 -19.95
N MET A 100 -4.17 2.57 -19.41
CA MET A 100 -4.51 2.24 -18.03
C MET A 100 -3.53 2.91 -17.06
N PRO A 101 -4.01 3.57 -15.98
CA PRO A 101 -3.17 4.16 -14.96
C PRO A 101 -2.14 3.16 -14.41
N SER A 102 -0.90 3.63 -14.23
CA SER A 102 0.22 2.81 -13.72
C SER A 102 -0.07 2.20 -12.34
N ILE A 103 -0.87 2.88 -11.53
CA ILE A 103 -1.34 2.39 -10.22
C ILE A 103 -2.14 1.08 -10.35
N PHE A 104 -2.86 0.88 -11.47
CA PHE A 104 -3.63 -0.32 -11.77
C PHE A 104 -2.82 -1.42 -12.46
N SER A 105 -1.49 -1.28 -12.56
CA SER A 105 -0.62 -2.34 -13.09
C SER A 105 -0.75 -3.64 -12.28
N THR A 106 -0.40 -4.78 -12.87
CA THR A 106 -0.48 -6.10 -12.21
C THR A 106 0.74 -6.44 -11.36
N ALA A 107 1.73 -5.53 -11.26
CA ALA A 107 2.91 -5.73 -10.43
C ALA A 107 2.52 -5.89 -8.94
N LEU A 108 2.99 -6.98 -8.32
CA LEU A 108 2.60 -7.38 -6.96
C LEU A 108 3.52 -6.76 -5.91
N PRO A 109 2.96 -6.32 -4.76
CA PRO A 109 3.75 -5.76 -3.67
C PRO A 109 4.58 -6.85 -2.96
N PRO A 110 5.81 -6.54 -2.52
CA PRO A 110 6.68 -7.49 -1.80
C PRO A 110 6.22 -7.67 -0.35
N CYS A 111 5.14 -8.42 -0.18
CA CYS A 111 4.47 -8.61 1.10
C CYS A 111 4.05 -10.07 1.31
N GLY A 112 3.39 -10.35 2.43
CA GLY A 112 2.86 -11.69 2.71
C GLY A 112 1.66 -12.05 1.83
N LEU A 113 1.33 -13.34 1.77
CA LEU A 113 0.28 -13.88 0.90
C LEU A 113 -1.09 -13.22 1.08
N HIS A 114 -1.54 -13.00 2.32
CA HIS A 114 -2.85 -12.37 2.57
C HIS A 114 -2.93 -10.94 2.01
N PRO A 115 -2.02 -10.00 2.36
CA PRO A 115 -2.04 -8.68 1.73
C PRO A 115 -1.82 -8.72 0.22
N GLN A 116 -1.04 -9.66 -0.31
CA GLN A 116 -0.83 -9.78 -1.76
C GLN A 116 -2.10 -10.21 -2.50
N CYS A 117 -2.80 -11.22 -2.00
CA CYS A 117 -4.09 -11.66 -2.56
C CYS A 117 -5.15 -10.54 -2.47
N ALA A 118 -5.18 -9.81 -1.35
CA ALA A 118 -6.05 -8.66 -1.18
C ALA A 118 -5.76 -7.55 -2.20
N PHE A 119 -4.48 -7.26 -2.46
CA PHE A 119 -4.07 -6.31 -3.48
C PHE A 119 -4.60 -6.71 -4.85
N GLU A 120 -4.43 -7.97 -5.26
CA GLU A 120 -4.91 -8.48 -6.53
C GLU A 120 -6.43 -8.36 -6.67
N ASN A 121 -7.19 -8.72 -5.63
CA ASN A 121 -8.64 -8.62 -5.63
C ASN A 121 -9.12 -7.18 -5.83
N VAL A 122 -8.58 -6.23 -5.07
CA VAL A 122 -8.93 -4.80 -5.20
C VAL A 122 -8.51 -4.27 -6.58
N ASN A 123 -7.29 -4.58 -7.02
CA ASN A 123 -6.78 -4.14 -8.31
C ASN A 123 -7.62 -4.68 -9.48
N ASN A 124 -8.07 -5.93 -9.41
CA ASN A 124 -8.94 -6.51 -10.42
C ASN A 124 -10.31 -5.83 -10.49
N ARG A 125 -10.90 -5.45 -9.34
CA ARG A 125 -12.14 -4.65 -9.30
C ARG A 125 -11.93 -3.27 -9.95
N LEU A 126 -10.87 -2.57 -9.58
CA LEU A 126 -10.50 -1.26 -10.14
C LEU A 126 -10.30 -1.32 -11.66
N ARG A 127 -9.52 -2.31 -12.13
CA ARG A 127 -9.28 -2.53 -13.56
C ARG A 127 -10.56 -2.84 -14.32
N LYS A 128 -11.46 -3.64 -13.73
CA LYS A 128 -12.76 -3.94 -14.33
C LYS A 128 -13.60 -2.68 -14.51
N LEU A 129 -13.71 -1.84 -13.48
CA LEU A 129 -14.44 -0.58 -13.55
C LEU A 129 -13.82 0.39 -14.56
N TRP A 130 -12.49 0.53 -14.55
CA TRP A 130 -11.76 1.34 -15.53
C TRP A 130 -12.08 0.93 -16.97
N LEU A 131 -12.01 -0.38 -17.26
CA LEU A 131 -12.31 -0.90 -18.59
C LEU A 131 -13.79 -0.69 -18.96
N GLN A 132 -14.72 -0.89 -18.04
CA GLN A 132 -16.14 -0.64 -18.29
C GLN A 132 -16.42 0.81 -18.66
N GLN A 133 -15.78 1.76 -17.98
CA GLN A 133 -15.94 3.19 -18.25
C GLN A 133 -15.25 3.64 -19.54
N SER A 134 -14.17 2.98 -19.93
CA SER A 134 -13.49 3.29 -21.20
C SER A 134 -14.36 3.04 -22.44
N HIS A 135 -15.48 2.33 -22.30
CA HIS A 135 -16.47 2.13 -23.37
C HIS A 135 -17.49 3.27 -23.48
N ASP A 136 -17.66 4.10 -22.44
CA ASP A 136 -18.58 5.23 -22.42
C ASP A 136 -17.82 6.55 -22.25
N PRO A 137 -17.40 7.21 -23.35
CA PRO A 137 -16.64 8.44 -23.29
C PRO A 137 -17.43 9.64 -22.74
N ALA A 138 -18.76 9.53 -22.59
CA ALA A 138 -19.57 10.58 -21.99
C ALA A 138 -19.36 10.68 -20.47
N LEU A 139 -19.00 9.57 -19.82
CA LEU A 139 -18.72 9.49 -18.39
C LEU A 139 -17.22 9.65 -18.15
N ARG A 140 -16.76 10.89 -18.02
CA ARG A 140 -15.39 11.18 -17.57
C ARG A 140 -15.26 10.91 -16.08
N VAL A 141 -15.00 9.67 -15.72
CA VAL A 141 -14.74 9.27 -14.33
C VAL A 141 -13.23 9.30 -14.08
N THR A 142 -12.81 9.94 -13.00
CA THR A 142 -11.39 10.04 -12.66
C THR A 142 -10.86 8.74 -12.03
N THR A 143 -9.55 8.56 -12.00
CA THR A 143 -8.90 7.46 -11.27
C THR A 143 -9.30 7.47 -9.79
N ILE A 144 -9.41 8.66 -9.18
CA ILE A 144 -9.83 8.82 -7.79
C ILE A 144 -11.27 8.33 -7.59
N ASP A 145 -12.19 8.69 -8.50
CA ASP A 145 -13.60 8.30 -8.39
C ASP A 145 -13.76 6.78 -8.47
N ILE A 146 -13.02 6.11 -9.35
CA ILE A 146 -13.01 4.64 -9.43
C ILE A 146 -12.50 4.01 -8.13
N CYS A 147 -11.42 4.57 -7.55
CA CYS A 147 -10.89 4.11 -6.27
C CYS A 147 -11.92 4.30 -5.14
N LYS A 148 -12.64 5.42 -5.13
CA LYS A 148 -13.70 5.70 -4.14
C LYS A 148 -14.87 4.73 -4.28
N ILE A 149 -15.35 4.48 -5.51
CA ILE A 149 -16.43 3.50 -5.76
C ILE A 149 -16.07 2.13 -5.18
N VAL A 150 -14.88 1.60 -5.48
CA VAL A 150 -14.45 0.29 -4.93
C VAL A 150 -14.30 0.33 -3.42
N SER A 151 -13.82 1.46 -2.85
CA SER A 151 -13.73 1.59 -1.39
C SER A 151 -15.12 1.58 -0.75
N ASP A 152 -16.07 2.34 -1.30
CA ASP A 152 -17.45 2.42 -0.79
C ASP A 152 -18.16 1.07 -0.89
N GLU A 153 -17.95 0.32 -1.97
CA GLU A 153 -18.42 -1.07 -2.10
C GLU A 153 -17.86 -1.97 -1.00
N LEU A 154 -16.54 -1.91 -0.74
CA LEU A 154 -15.91 -2.72 0.28
C LEU A 154 -16.34 -2.31 1.70
N ASP A 155 -16.53 -1.01 1.96
CA ASP A 155 -17.03 -0.50 3.23
C ASP A 155 -18.50 -0.87 3.44
N ALA A 156 -19.33 -0.91 2.40
CA ALA A 156 -20.69 -1.45 2.46
C ALA A 156 -20.67 -2.97 2.77
N GLU A 157 -19.81 -3.73 2.10
CA GLU A 157 -19.61 -5.15 2.39
C GLU A 157 -19.11 -5.41 3.83
N ASP A 158 -18.30 -4.50 4.41
CA ASP A 158 -17.88 -4.58 5.82
C ASP A 158 -19.01 -4.22 6.79
N LYS A 159 -19.91 -3.29 6.43
CA LYS A 159 -21.09 -2.99 7.25
C LYS A 159 -22.06 -4.17 7.31
N ASP A 160 -22.33 -4.80 6.17
CA ASP A 160 -23.23 -5.96 6.09
C ASP A 160 -22.61 -7.21 6.72
N PHE A 161 -21.30 -7.38 6.53
CA PHE A 161 -20.54 -8.49 7.07
C PHE A 161 -19.26 -7.95 7.73
N PRO A 162 -19.28 -7.60 9.02
CA PRO A 162 -18.10 -7.04 9.69
C PRO A 162 -16.93 -7.99 9.73
N HIS A 163 -15.74 -7.51 9.36
CA HIS A 163 -14.52 -8.30 9.49
C HIS A 163 -14.26 -8.74 10.94
N GLY A 164 -13.73 -9.95 11.11
CA GLY A 164 -13.50 -10.55 12.43
C GLY A 164 -14.70 -11.33 13.01
N THR A 165 -15.83 -11.36 12.31
CA THR A 165 -16.98 -12.19 12.70
C THR A 165 -16.94 -13.56 11.99
N LEU A 166 -16.26 -14.54 12.59
CA LEU A 166 -16.08 -15.90 12.03
C LEU A 166 -17.37 -16.56 11.51
N ARG A 167 -18.53 -16.23 12.12
CA ARG A 167 -19.84 -16.78 11.75
C ARG A 167 -20.40 -16.24 10.44
N LEU A 168 -20.02 -15.03 10.01
CA LEU A 168 -20.59 -14.36 8.82
C LEU A 168 -19.68 -14.41 7.58
N THR A 169 -18.46 -14.90 7.74
CA THR A 169 -17.43 -15.00 6.69
C THR A 169 -17.90 -15.78 5.47
N LYS A 170 -18.70 -16.83 5.68
CA LYS A 170 -19.26 -17.67 4.61
C LYS A 170 -20.37 -16.99 3.80
N SER A 171 -20.93 -15.91 4.33
CA SER A 171 -22.04 -15.16 3.71
C SER A 171 -21.57 -14.09 2.73
N ARG A 172 -20.28 -13.70 2.76
CA ARG A 172 -19.71 -12.76 1.78
C ARG A 172 -19.75 -13.36 0.36
N ARG A 173 -20.02 -12.50 -0.62
CA ARG A 173 -19.99 -12.85 -2.05
C ARG A 173 -19.11 -11.86 -2.80
N PRO A 174 -18.01 -12.32 -3.44
CA PRO A 174 -17.48 -13.69 -3.41
C PRO A 174 -16.98 -14.10 -2.02
N TRP A 175 -16.93 -15.41 -1.76
CA TRP A 175 -16.35 -15.92 -0.52
C TRP A 175 -14.85 -15.63 -0.47
N ARG A 176 -14.37 -15.10 0.65
CA ARG A 176 -12.95 -14.77 0.86
C ARG A 176 -12.57 -14.92 2.32
N LEU A 177 -11.29 -15.20 2.56
CA LEU A 177 -10.73 -15.31 3.91
C LEU A 177 -10.78 -13.95 4.63
N GLU A 178 -11.09 -13.95 5.92
CA GLU A 178 -11.14 -12.73 6.74
C GLU A 178 -9.82 -11.96 6.78
N GLY A 179 -8.71 -12.70 6.83
CA GLY A 179 -7.38 -12.11 6.75
C GLY A 179 -7.15 -11.36 5.43
N VAL A 180 -7.67 -11.87 4.32
CA VAL A 180 -7.60 -11.21 3.01
C VAL A 180 -8.50 -9.99 2.99
N PHE A 181 -9.77 -10.12 3.38
CA PHE A 181 -10.70 -9.01 3.34
C PHE A 181 -10.26 -7.80 4.17
N LYS A 182 -9.71 -8.04 5.37
CA LYS A 182 -9.13 -6.97 6.18
C LYS A 182 -8.11 -6.15 5.40
N TYR A 183 -7.25 -6.79 4.61
CA TYR A 183 -6.28 -6.08 3.79
C TYR A 183 -6.90 -5.45 2.55
N GLU A 184 -8.02 -5.96 2.02
CA GLU A 184 -8.72 -5.30 0.90
C GLU A 184 -9.20 -3.90 1.29
N LEU A 185 -9.75 -3.75 2.50
CA LEU A 185 -10.12 -2.44 3.08
C LEU A 185 -8.92 -1.50 3.27
N LEU A 186 -7.73 -2.04 3.61
CA LEU A 186 -6.53 -1.22 3.75
C LEU A 186 -5.95 -0.83 2.39
N TRP A 187 -6.01 -1.74 1.41
CA TRP A 187 -5.59 -1.47 0.05
C TRP A 187 -6.48 -0.45 -0.64
N SER A 188 -7.81 -0.49 -0.46
CA SER A 188 -8.70 0.52 -1.06
C SER A 188 -8.33 1.94 -0.64
N ARG A 189 -8.01 2.14 0.65
CA ARG A 189 -7.52 3.41 1.20
C ARG A 189 -6.17 3.82 0.62
N TRP A 190 -5.26 2.86 0.45
CA TRP A 190 -3.98 3.09 -0.21
C TRP A 190 -4.17 3.56 -1.67
N PHE A 191 -5.06 2.91 -2.42
CA PHE A 191 -5.37 3.26 -3.81
C PHE A 191 -5.95 4.67 -3.94
N ILE A 192 -6.82 5.09 -3.02
CA ILE A 192 -7.34 6.47 -2.99
C ILE A 192 -6.19 7.46 -2.77
N ARG A 193 -5.37 7.26 -1.73
CA ARG A 193 -4.24 8.15 -1.43
C ARG A 193 -3.27 8.28 -2.59
N GLU A 194 -2.92 7.17 -3.23
CA GLU A 194 -1.98 7.19 -4.35
C GLU A 194 -2.59 7.77 -5.63
N ALA A 195 -3.89 7.59 -5.87
CA ALA A 195 -4.59 8.27 -6.97
C ALA A 195 -4.63 9.78 -6.74
N GLU A 196 -4.88 10.23 -5.50
CA GLU A 196 -4.80 11.66 -5.12
C GLU A 196 -3.41 12.23 -5.35
N ILE A 197 -2.35 11.50 -4.97
CA ILE A 197 -0.97 11.91 -5.25
C ILE A 197 -0.75 12.05 -6.76
N GLN A 198 -1.12 11.04 -7.55
CA GLN A 198 -0.92 11.04 -9.01
C GLN A 198 -1.63 12.19 -9.71
N GLU A 199 -2.87 12.50 -9.32
CA GLU A 199 -3.63 13.62 -9.89
C GLU A 199 -3.03 14.98 -9.49
N ARG A 200 -2.43 15.07 -8.30
CA ARG A 200 -1.78 16.29 -7.81
C ARG A 200 -0.38 16.50 -8.39
N LEU A 201 0.33 15.44 -8.79
CA LEU A 201 1.73 15.51 -9.26
C LEU A 201 1.97 16.60 -10.32
N PRO A 202 1.15 16.78 -11.37
CA PRO A 202 1.37 17.83 -12.36
C PRO A 202 1.21 19.26 -11.83
N GLN A 203 0.55 19.42 -10.67
CA GLN A 203 0.26 20.70 -10.04
C GLN A 203 1.19 21.00 -8.85
N MET A 204 1.98 20.03 -8.41
CA MET A 204 2.88 20.18 -7.26
C MET A 204 4.08 21.05 -7.63
N ASN A 205 4.42 21.98 -6.73
CA ASN A 205 5.67 22.72 -6.84
C ASN A 205 6.88 21.85 -6.45
N GLU A 206 8.09 22.29 -6.78
CA GLU A 206 9.33 21.56 -6.52
C GLU A 206 9.49 21.18 -5.02
N ALA A 207 9.21 22.10 -4.10
CA ALA A 207 9.30 21.84 -2.67
C ALA A 207 8.30 20.77 -2.18
N GLU A 208 7.10 20.71 -2.78
CA GLU A 208 6.11 19.70 -2.48
C GLU A 208 6.50 18.33 -3.05
N VAL A 209 7.07 18.30 -4.25
CA VAL A 209 7.64 17.09 -4.85
C VAL A 209 8.77 16.56 -3.97
N ASP A 210 9.71 17.41 -3.55
CA ASP A 210 10.81 17.05 -2.66
C ASP A 210 10.31 16.51 -1.31
N ARG A 211 9.27 17.14 -0.74
CA ARG A 211 8.65 16.66 0.49
C ARG A 211 8.01 15.29 0.29
N GLN A 212 7.34 15.07 -0.84
CA GLN A 212 6.72 13.77 -1.17
C GLN A 212 7.78 12.69 -1.35
N ASP A 213 8.85 12.98 -2.09
CA ASP A 213 9.99 12.11 -2.28
C ASP A 213 10.69 11.77 -0.95
N PHE A 214 10.84 12.75 -0.06
CA PHE A 214 11.37 12.54 1.28
C PHE A 214 10.47 11.58 2.09
N MET A 215 9.16 11.79 2.07
CA MET A 215 8.20 10.92 2.76
C MET A 215 8.24 9.49 2.22
N ASP A 216 8.36 9.32 0.91
CA ASP A 216 8.47 8.01 0.26
C ASP A 216 9.78 7.28 0.56
N ARG A 217 10.87 8.03 0.74
CA ARG A 217 12.16 7.47 1.20
C ARG A 217 12.09 7.04 2.67
N LEU A 218 11.41 7.82 3.50
CA LEU A 218 11.29 7.61 4.94
C LEU A 218 10.32 6.48 5.28
N TYR A 219 9.23 6.35 4.53
CA TYR A 219 8.19 5.35 4.74
C TYR A 219 7.89 4.52 3.47
N PRO A 220 8.81 3.61 3.05
CA PRO A 220 8.61 2.80 1.84
C PRO A 220 7.38 1.88 1.90
N ILE A 221 7.01 1.46 3.12
CA ILE A 221 5.81 0.66 3.35
C ILE A 221 4.69 1.61 3.79
N PRO A 222 3.57 1.68 3.06
CA PRO A 222 2.47 2.54 3.42
C PRO A 222 1.91 2.20 4.81
N LYS A 223 1.76 3.24 5.65
CA LYS A 223 1.34 3.10 7.05
C LYS A 223 -0.07 2.51 7.20
N GLU A 224 -0.95 2.80 6.24
CA GLU A 224 -2.32 2.31 6.17
C GLU A 224 -2.39 0.78 6.09
N LEU A 225 -1.41 0.14 5.45
CA LEU A 225 -1.40 -1.32 5.29
C LEU A 225 -1.05 -2.06 6.59
N ARG A 226 -0.49 -1.36 7.59
CA ARG A 226 -0.09 -1.95 8.88
C ARG A 226 0.81 -3.19 8.73
N ILE A 227 1.62 -3.25 7.67
CA ILE A 227 2.55 -4.35 7.40
C ILE A 227 3.83 -4.11 8.21
N ILE A 228 4.23 -5.11 8.99
CA ILE A 228 5.43 -5.07 9.83
C ILE A 228 6.42 -6.13 9.33
N VAL A 229 7.62 -5.71 8.94
CA VAL A 229 8.71 -6.62 8.59
C VAL A 229 9.34 -7.14 9.88
N LYS A 230 9.01 -8.38 10.24
CA LYS A 230 9.48 -9.03 11.48
C LYS A 230 10.96 -9.41 11.41
N ASP A 231 11.41 -9.88 10.25
CA ASP A 231 12.78 -10.32 10.06
C ASP A 231 13.72 -9.13 9.86
N LYS A 232 14.60 -8.90 10.84
CA LYS A 232 15.57 -7.80 10.80
C LYS A 232 16.65 -8.00 9.75
N ILE A 233 16.99 -9.25 9.42
CA ILE A 233 18.04 -9.59 8.45
C ILE A 233 17.58 -9.16 7.06
N ASN A 234 16.34 -9.54 6.72
CA ASN A 234 15.76 -9.25 5.40
C ASN A 234 15.13 -7.85 5.29
N LYS A 235 15.06 -7.08 6.39
CA LYS A 235 14.38 -5.78 6.42
C LYS A 235 14.87 -4.81 5.35
N LYS A 236 16.19 -4.69 5.15
CA LYS A 236 16.75 -3.78 4.14
C LYS A 236 16.31 -4.18 2.73
N GLY A 237 16.40 -5.46 2.39
CA GLY A 237 16.01 -5.99 1.09
C GLY A 237 14.53 -5.79 0.78
N ILE A 238 13.65 -6.10 1.74
CA ILE A 238 12.21 -5.88 1.59
C ILE A 238 11.88 -4.40 1.40
N LEU A 239 12.50 -3.49 2.17
CA LEU A 239 12.29 -2.05 2.01
C LEU A 239 12.75 -1.55 0.63
N SER A 240 13.87 -2.04 0.10
CA SER A 240 14.31 -1.72 -1.26
C SER A 240 13.31 -2.22 -2.32
N GLN A 241 12.76 -3.42 -2.17
CA GLN A 241 11.72 -3.94 -3.07
C GLN A 241 10.44 -3.08 -3.02
N TRP A 242 10.02 -2.64 -1.82
CA TRP A 242 8.88 -1.73 -1.67
C TRP A 242 9.10 -0.40 -2.39
N LYS A 243 10.31 0.18 -2.29
CA LYS A 243 10.67 1.39 -3.05
C LYS A 243 10.56 1.15 -4.55
N ALA A 244 11.16 0.08 -5.06
CA ALA A 244 11.11 -0.26 -6.48
C ALA A 244 9.66 -0.45 -6.96
N TRP A 245 8.86 -1.20 -6.22
CA TRP A 245 7.45 -1.42 -6.51
C TRP A 245 6.63 -0.12 -6.51
N GLY A 246 6.81 0.74 -5.51
CA GLY A 246 6.11 2.02 -5.42
C GLY A 246 6.41 2.95 -6.60
N ARG A 247 7.66 2.96 -7.09
CA ARG A 247 8.03 3.75 -8.28
C ARG A 247 7.34 3.25 -9.54
N VAL A 248 7.24 1.93 -9.73
CA VAL A 248 6.47 1.33 -10.83
C VAL A 248 4.99 1.74 -10.74
N LYS A 249 4.40 1.69 -9.54
CA LYS A 249 3.00 2.08 -9.33
C LYS A 249 2.71 3.55 -9.61
N ARG A 250 3.70 4.43 -9.45
CA ARG A 250 3.58 5.86 -9.75
C ARG A 250 3.92 6.22 -11.18
N GLY A 251 4.31 5.25 -12.02
CA GLY A 251 4.76 5.51 -13.38
C GLY A 251 6.06 6.33 -13.44
N LEU A 252 6.83 6.35 -12.35
CA LEU A 252 8.11 7.07 -12.32
C LEU A 252 9.17 6.25 -13.07
N PRO A 253 9.98 6.88 -13.93
CA PRO A 253 11.05 6.18 -14.65
C PRO A 253 12.03 5.57 -13.64
N PRO A 254 12.63 4.39 -13.92
CA PRO A 254 13.59 3.76 -13.01
C PRO A 254 14.69 4.75 -12.63
N VAL A 255 15.02 4.86 -11.33
CA VAL A 255 16.23 5.56 -10.92
C VAL A 255 17.35 4.69 -11.46
N THR A 256 18.08 5.17 -12.44
CA THR A 256 19.43 4.69 -12.64
C THR A 256 20.15 5.09 -11.37
N GLU A 257 20.21 4.19 -10.38
CA GLU A 257 21.07 4.38 -9.22
C GLU A 257 22.46 4.60 -9.82
N GLN A 258 22.89 5.86 -9.90
CA GLN A 258 24.29 6.13 -10.15
C GLN A 258 25.00 5.40 -9.01
N PRO A 259 25.85 4.42 -9.32
CA PRO A 259 26.60 3.74 -8.27
C PRO A 259 27.25 4.84 -7.45
N ASP A 260 26.96 4.86 -6.14
CA ASP A 260 27.58 5.80 -5.22
C ASP A 260 29.06 5.84 -5.56
N VAL A 261 29.50 6.91 -6.23
CA VAL A 261 30.90 7.08 -6.56
C VAL A 261 31.59 7.00 -5.22
N PRO A 262 32.47 6.00 -4.99
CA PRO A 262 33.12 5.88 -3.71
C PRO A 262 33.80 7.22 -3.49
N VAL A 263 33.32 7.96 -2.49
CA VAL A 263 33.97 9.16 -2.00
C VAL A 263 35.31 8.67 -1.48
N THR A 264 36.31 8.69 -2.36
CA THR A 264 37.69 8.38 -2.05
C THR A 264 38.08 9.32 -0.92
N LYS A 265 38.35 8.74 0.24
CA LYS A 265 38.87 9.42 1.43
C LYS A 265 40.35 9.79 1.24
N GLU A 266 40.69 10.34 0.09
CA GLU A 266 42.03 10.80 -0.25
C GLU A 266 41.92 12.28 -0.59
N ASP A 267 41.96 13.10 0.48
CA ASP A 267 42.44 14.50 0.50
C ASP A 267 42.02 15.27 1.77
N MET A 268 41.84 14.59 2.91
CA MET A 268 42.03 15.25 4.21
C MET A 268 43.50 15.18 4.59
N SER A 269 44.31 15.96 3.88
CA SER A 269 45.67 16.28 4.26
C SER A 269 45.65 17.11 5.54
N LEU A 270 46.05 16.45 6.63
CA LEU A 270 46.37 17.05 7.92
C LEU A 270 47.65 17.87 7.77
N GLY A 271 47.52 19.20 7.70
CA GLY A 271 48.67 20.10 7.74
C GLY A 271 48.28 21.51 8.13
N GLY A 272 48.51 21.90 9.39
CA GLY A 272 48.43 23.30 9.78
C GLY A 272 48.07 23.53 11.24
N VAL A 273 49.00 23.21 12.15
CA VAL A 273 49.03 23.81 13.50
C VAL A 273 49.30 25.30 13.35
N VAL A 274 48.36 26.16 13.76
CA VAL A 274 48.67 27.48 14.33
C VAL A 274 47.72 27.73 15.49
N ARG A 275 48.31 27.83 16.69
CA ARG A 275 47.71 28.33 17.92
C ARG A 275 47.46 29.83 17.79
N GLU A 276 46.38 30.29 18.45
CA GLU A 276 46.16 31.59 19.12
C GLU A 276 44.71 32.03 18.91
N ALA A 277 44.01 32.73 19.78
CA ALA A 277 44.14 33.04 21.21
C ALA A 277 42.70 33.35 21.66
N LEU A 278 42.42 33.10 22.95
CA LEU A 278 41.17 33.48 23.61
C LEU A 278 40.84 34.95 23.37
N THR A 279 39.64 35.25 22.86
CA THR A 279 38.90 36.43 23.32
C THR A 279 37.45 36.05 23.59
N ASN A 280 37.16 36.14 24.88
CA ASN A 280 35.88 36.03 25.54
C ASN A 280 35.13 37.34 25.31
N VAL A 281 34.04 37.33 24.54
CA VAL A 281 33.12 38.48 24.42
C VAL A 281 31.76 38.06 24.94
N ASN A 282 31.51 38.44 26.19
CA ASN A 282 30.19 38.51 26.81
C ASN A 282 29.32 39.49 26.02
N ASN A 283 28.28 39.00 25.34
CA ASN A 283 27.17 39.84 24.90
C ASN A 283 25.89 39.42 25.66
N PRO A 284 25.31 40.33 26.47
CA PRO A 284 23.99 40.12 27.07
C PRO A 284 22.85 40.28 26.03
N PRO A 285 21.66 39.74 26.32
CA PRO A 285 20.56 39.65 25.36
C PRO A 285 19.79 40.98 25.24
N PRO A 286 19.26 41.33 24.06
CA PRO A 286 18.21 42.33 23.96
C PRO A 286 16.85 41.71 24.31
N SER A 287 16.29 42.22 25.39
CA SER A 287 14.87 42.18 25.77
C SER A 287 14.01 42.83 24.68
N SER A 288 12.90 42.19 24.31
CA SER A 288 11.73 42.80 23.65
C SER A 288 10.59 41.81 23.88
N GLU A 289 9.76 41.96 24.91
CA GLU A 289 8.61 42.88 25.02
C GLU A 289 7.63 42.81 23.83
N ASN A 290 6.47 42.23 24.15
CA ASN A 290 5.13 42.55 23.67
C ASN A 290 4.77 42.36 22.18
N GLU A 291 3.96 41.34 21.91
CA GLU A 291 2.69 41.60 21.21
C GLU A 291 1.61 40.59 21.63
N ILE A 292 0.63 41.11 22.37
CA ILE A 292 -0.60 40.45 22.77
C ILE A 292 -1.53 40.45 21.56
N SER A 293 -1.80 39.27 21.00
CA SER A 293 -2.82 39.09 19.96
C SER A 293 -4.19 38.87 20.63
N PRO A 294 -5.22 39.68 20.34
CA PRO A 294 -6.53 39.52 20.95
C PRO A 294 -7.31 38.34 20.32
N GLU A 295 -7.86 37.51 21.20
CA GLU A 295 -8.94 36.56 20.94
C GLU A 295 -10.11 37.22 20.19
N PRO A 296 -10.62 36.63 19.08
CA PRO A 296 -11.95 36.94 18.62
C PRO A 296 -13.00 36.13 19.39
N ALA A 297 -13.96 36.88 19.93
CA ALA A 297 -15.07 36.43 20.74
C ALA A 297 -16.02 35.43 20.05
N PHE A 298 -16.62 34.60 20.91
CA PHE A 298 -17.78 33.75 20.66
C PHE A 298 -18.92 34.47 19.92
N VAL A 299 -19.48 33.79 18.90
CA VAL A 299 -20.89 33.95 18.51
C VAL A 299 -21.53 32.56 18.51
N THR A 300 -22.16 32.22 19.62
CA THR A 300 -23.21 31.20 19.67
C THR A 300 -24.50 31.87 19.26
N ASP A 301 -24.98 31.60 18.05
CA ASP A 301 -26.35 31.93 17.67
C ASP A 301 -27.21 30.68 17.86
N ALA A 302 -28.01 30.72 18.93
CA ALA A 302 -29.11 29.82 19.16
C ALA A 302 -30.31 30.39 18.39
N ARG A 303 -30.82 29.63 17.43
CA ARG A 303 -32.15 29.93 16.90
C ARG A 303 -32.98 28.66 16.77
N GLU A 304 -33.92 28.58 17.70
CA GLU A 304 -35.14 27.80 17.65
C GLU A 304 -35.88 28.07 16.33
N THR A 305 -36.32 27.00 15.67
CA THR A 305 -37.71 26.80 15.20
C THR A 305 -37.90 25.35 14.78
#